data_AF-A0A0F9HZV4-F1
#
_entry.id   AF-A0A0F9HZV4-F1
#
_cell.length_a   1.000
_cell.length_b   1.000
_cell.length_c   1.000
_cell.angle_alpha   90.00
_cell.angle_beta   90.00
_cell.angle_gamma   90.00
#
_symmetry.space_group_name_H-M   'P 1'
#
loop_
_entity.id
_entity.type
_entity.pdbx_description
1 polymer ?
#
loop_
_entity_poly.entity_id
_entity_poly.type
_entity_poly.pdbx_seq_one_letter_code
_entity_poly.pdbx_strand_id
1 'polypeptide(L)'
;MNTFIKDSIENMLRTETSTTFANIRQRMLHAMIGFADEGGEFIKMVLRATFYNQPVDIADYKEELGDLWWNLCLAVYDLAESEKCTPEEIFREILDINKAKLKVRYPEKYSNIQARIRDIPAEKRAIHNAAEIKLDDDDEKE
;
A
#
# COMPACT_ATOMS: atom_id res chain seq x y z
N MET A 1 -13.52 34.94 21.57
CA MET A 1 -12.71 33.87 20.94
C MET A 1 -11.67 34.56 20.07
N ASN A 2 -10.38 34.23 20.24
CA ASN A 2 -9.26 34.85 19.50
C ASN A 2 -9.54 34.79 17.98
N THR A 3 -9.47 35.91 17.28
CA THR A 3 -9.91 36.06 15.87
C THR A 3 -9.16 35.14 14.92
N PHE A 4 -7.90 34.82 15.23
CA PHE A 4 -7.07 33.88 14.46
C PHE A 4 -7.59 32.43 14.50
N ILE A 5 -8.00 31.93 15.68
CA ILE A 5 -8.53 30.57 15.83
C ILE A 5 -9.88 30.46 15.13
N LYS A 6 -10.72 31.50 15.22
CA LYS A 6 -12.01 31.54 14.54
C LYS A 6 -11.86 31.46 13.02
N ASP A 7 -11.00 32.29 12.45
CA ASP A 7 -10.70 32.26 11.00
C ASP A 7 -10.16 30.89 10.55
N SER A 8 -9.25 30.29 11.34
CA SER A 8 -8.71 28.97 11.04
C SER A 8 -9.79 27.88 11.04
N ILE A 9 -10.69 27.88 12.03
CA ILE A 9 -11.80 26.92 12.12
C ILE A 9 -12.76 27.09 10.95
N GLU A 10 -13.13 28.33 10.58
CA GLU A 10 -14.02 28.60 9.46
C GLU A 10 -13.41 28.20 8.10
N ASN A 11 -12.09 28.33 7.95
CA ASN A 11 -11.36 27.85 6.76
C ASN A 11 -11.17 26.32 6.76
N MET A 12 -11.06 25.67 7.92
CA MET A 12 -11.01 24.22 8.01
C MET A 12 -12.37 23.59 7.68
N LEU A 13 -13.45 24.06 8.31
CA LEU A 13 -14.80 23.50 8.16
C LEU A 13 -15.34 23.61 6.74
N ARG A 14 -14.95 24.63 5.95
CA ARG A 14 -15.34 24.69 4.52
C ARG A 14 -14.67 23.65 3.64
N THR A 15 -13.56 23.07 4.09
CA THR A 15 -12.82 22.00 3.39
C THR A 15 -13.16 20.62 3.93
N GLU A 16 -13.85 20.56 5.07
CA GLU A 16 -14.39 19.33 5.60
C GLU A 16 -15.42 18.77 4.61
N THR A 17 -15.13 17.60 4.08
CA THR A 17 -16.11 16.84 3.31
C THR A 17 -17.05 16.16 4.30
N SER A 18 -18.36 16.25 4.10
CA SER A 18 -19.28 15.35 4.79
C SER A 18 -18.82 13.93 4.44
N THR A 19 -18.61 13.10 5.45
CA THR A 19 -18.10 11.74 5.32
C THR A 19 -19.06 10.89 4.47
N THR A 20 -19.00 11.07 3.15
CA THR A 20 -19.27 9.99 2.22
C THR A 20 -18.10 9.06 2.47
N PHE A 21 -18.30 8.06 3.34
CA PHE A 21 -17.46 6.88 3.29
C PHE A 21 -17.36 6.56 1.80
N ALA A 22 -16.17 6.70 1.22
CA ALA A 22 -15.95 6.24 -0.14
C ALA A 22 -16.54 4.83 -0.20
N ASN A 23 -17.03 4.38 -1.37
CA ASN A 23 -17.58 3.03 -1.56
C ASN A 23 -16.51 1.92 -1.38
N ILE A 24 -15.56 2.12 -0.47
CA ILE A 24 -14.61 1.17 0.08
C ILE A 24 -15.40 0.17 0.89
N ARG A 25 -15.24 -1.09 0.54
CA ARG A 25 -15.81 -2.21 1.28
C ARG A 25 -15.28 -2.20 2.72
N GLN A 26 -16.13 -2.55 3.68
CA GLN A 26 -15.78 -2.53 5.12
C GLN A 26 -14.51 -3.34 5.42
N ARG A 27 -14.28 -4.43 4.69
CA ARG A 27 -13.10 -5.27 4.84
C ARG A 27 -11.82 -4.59 4.34
N MET A 28 -11.88 -3.87 3.21
CA MET A 28 -10.75 -3.03 2.77
C MET A 28 -10.47 -1.92 3.79
N LEU A 29 -11.51 -1.28 4.34
CA LEU A 29 -11.33 -0.27 5.39
C LEU A 29 -10.62 -0.86 6.63
N HIS A 30 -11.03 -2.05 7.08
CA HIS A 30 -10.36 -2.76 8.18
C HIS A 30 -8.89 -3.01 7.85
N ALA A 31 -8.59 -3.59 6.69
CA ALA A 31 -7.22 -3.89 6.28
C ALA A 31 -6.35 -2.62 6.25
N MET A 32 -6.88 -1.51 5.73
CA MET A 32 -6.17 -0.22 5.68
C MET A 32 -5.87 0.34 7.07
N ILE A 33 -6.82 0.26 8.01
CA ILE A 33 -6.62 0.73 9.38
C ILE A 33 -5.59 -0.16 10.09
N GLY A 34 -5.71 -1.48 9.95
CA GLY A 34 -4.74 -2.42 10.54
C GLY A 34 -3.33 -2.18 10.01
N PHE A 35 -3.15 -2.01 8.69
CA PHE A 35 -1.84 -1.64 8.14
C PHE A 35 -1.19 -0.41 8.77
N ALA A 36 -2.00 0.61 9.09
CA ALA A 36 -1.49 1.82 9.71
C ALA A 36 -1.07 1.60 11.17
N ASP A 37 -1.84 0.79 11.91
CA ASP A 37 -1.57 0.45 13.31
C ASP A 37 -0.31 -0.40 13.44
N GLU A 38 -0.26 -1.56 12.75
CA GLU A 38 0.89 -2.48 12.79
C GLU A 38 2.14 -1.86 12.16
N GLY A 39 1.96 -1.02 11.13
CA GLY A 39 3.07 -0.23 10.58
C GLY A 39 3.66 0.74 11.61
N GLY A 40 2.82 1.30 12.48
CA GLY A 40 3.22 2.15 13.59
C GLY A 40 3.99 1.38 14.66
N GLU A 41 3.51 0.19 15.03
CA GLU A 41 4.16 -0.71 16.00
C GLU A 41 5.54 -1.18 15.50
N PHE A 42 5.61 -1.60 14.23
CA PHE A 42 6.87 -1.98 13.58
C PHE A 42 7.88 -0.83 13.54
N ILE A 43 7.44 0.39 13.17
CA ILE A 43 8.28 1.59 13.19
C ILE A 43 8.75 1.90 14.61
N LYS A 44 7.88 1.81 15.61
CA LYS A 44 8.21 2.08 17.01
C LYS A 44 9.35 1.19 17.49
N MET A 45 9.39 -0.08 17.09
CA MET A 45 10.51 -0.98 17.37
C MET A 45 11.83 -0.50 16.72
N VAL A 46 11.79 -0.11 15.44
CA VAL A 46 12.97 0.42 14.73
C VAL A 46 13.46 1.74 15.34
N LEU A 47 12.54 2.63 15.74
CA LEU A 47 12.86 3.88 16.42
C LEU A 47 13.54 3.62 17.77
N ARG A 48 13.04 2.65 18.56
CA ARG A 48 13.66 2.26 19.83
C ARG A 48 15.10 1.80 19.64
N ALA A 49 15.34 0.95 18.64
CA ALA A 49 16.67 0.48 18.30
C ALA A 49 17.59 1.62 17.84
N THR A 50 17.08 2.52 17.00
CA THR A 50 17.87 3.60 16.40
C THR A 50 18.22 4.72 17.36
N PHE A 51 17.26 5.19 18.17
CA PHE A 51 17.42 6.40 18.99
C PHE A 51 17.75 6.11 20.46
N TYR A 52 17.40 4.93 20.96
CA TYR A 52 17.61 4.57 22.36
C TYR A 52 18.58 3.41 22.57
N ASN A 53 19.23 2.94 21.49
CA ASN A 53 20.21 1.84 21.51
C ASN A 53 19.68 0.58 22.21
N GLN A 54 18.37 0.33 22.06
CA GLN A 54 17.71 -0.86 22.59
C GLN A 54 17.84 -2.02 21.59
N PRO A 55 18.09 -3.26 22.05
CA PRO A 55 18.11 -4.40 21.14
C PRO A 55 16.73 -4.60 20.51
N VAL A 56 16.72 -5.02 19.25
CA VAL A 56 15.50 -5.49 18.58
C VAL A 56 15.20 -6.89 19.08
N ASP A 57 14.01 -7.10 19.66
CA ASP A 57 13.51 -8.44 19.94
C ASP A 57 13.05 -9.09 18.64
N ILE A 58 13.56 -10.29 18.37
CA ILE A 58 13.26 -11.03 17.13
C ILE A 58 11.85 -11.65 17.19
N ALA A 59 11.29 -11.89 18.38
CA ALA A 59 9.92 -12.34 18.54
C ALA A 59 8.96 -11.22 18.13
N ASP A 60 9.09 -10.03 18.74
CA ASP A 60 8.35 -8.83 18.37
C ASP A 60 8.49 -8.55 16.87
N TYR A 61 9.72 -8.57 16.34
CA TYR A 61 9.94 -8.32 14.91
C TYR A 61 9.15 -9.25 13.98
N LYS A 62 8.99 -10.52 14.37
CA LYS A 62 8.22 -11.50 13.59
C LYS A 62 6.71 -11.34 13.76
N GLU A 63 6.26 -10.98 14.96
CA GLU A 63 4.86 -10.65 15.25
C GLU A 63 4.39 -9.51 14.36
N GLU A 64 5.09 -8.37 14.40
CA GLU A 64 4.75 -7.17 13.64
C GLU A 64 4.77 -7.41 12.11
N LEU A 65 5.73 -8.20 11.61
CA LEU A 65 5.74 -8.61 10.20
C LEU A 65 4.56 -9.53 9.86
N GLY A 66 4.17 -10.40 10.78
CA GLY A 66 3.00 -11.26 10.66
C GLY A 66 1.70 -10.45 10.62
N ASP A 67 1.57 -9.43 11.45
CA ASP A 67 0.36 -8.61 11.53
C ASP A 67 0.21 -7.69 10.31
N LEU A 68 1.32 -7.17 9.78
CA LEU A 68 1.34 -6.53 8.45
C LEU A 68 0.91 -7.50 7.34
N TRP A 69 1.40 -8.74 7.37
CA TRP A 69 1.02 -9.76 6.39
C TRP A 69 -0.46 -10.16 6.51
N TRP A 70 -0.98 -10.23 7.73
CA TRP A 70 -2.37 -10.55 8.01
C TRP A 70 -3.32 -9.53 7.39
N ASN A 71 -3.06 -8.25 7.60
CA ASN A 71 -3.81 -7.16 6.99
C ASN A 71 -3.67 -7.13 5.45
N LEU A 72 -2.49 -7.50 4.91
CA LEU A 72 -2.31 -7.68 3.46
C LEU A 72 -3.18 -8.80 2.90
N CYS A 73 -3.24 -9.95 3.57
CA CYS A 73 -4.11 -11.05 3.16
C CYS A 73 -5.58 -10.62 3.15
N LEU A 74 -6.01 -9.81 4.12
CA LEU A 74 -7.38 -9.29 4.17
C LEU A 74 -7.70 -8.36 2.98
N ALA A 75 -6.78 -7.47 2.61
CA ALA A 75 -6.92 -6.60 1.44
C ALA A 75 -6.92 -7.39 0.12
N VAL A 76 -6.05 -8.38 -0.01
CA VAL A 76 -5.97 -9.27 -1.17
C VAL A 76 -7.26 -10.06 -1.34
N TYR A 77 -7.78 -10.64 -0.25
CA TYR A 77 -9.07 -11.33 -0.27
C TYR A 77 -10.22 -10.40 -0.63
N ASP A 78 -10.18 -9.15 -0.17
CA ASP A 78 -11.19 -8.15 -0.53
C ASP A 78 -11.23 -7.90 -2.05
N LEU A 79 -10.07 -7.70 -2.67
CA LEU A 79 -9.93 -7.52 -4.12
C LEU A 79 -10.36 -8.77 -4.90
N ALA A 80 -9.92 -9.95 -4.47
CA ALA A 80 -10.27 -11.22 -5.12
C ALA A 80 -11.79 -11.42 -5.20
N GLU A 81 -12.51 -11.10 -4.11
CA GLU A 81 -13.98 -11.16 -4.10
C GLU A 81 -14.62 -10.10 -5.01
N SER A 82 -13.99 -8.93 -5.17
CA SER A 82 -14.47 -7.88 -6.07
C SER A 82 -14.30 -8.26 -7.54
N GLU A 83 -13.18 -8.89 -7.86
CA GLU A 83 -12.79 -9.28 -9.23
C GLU A 83 -13.24 -10.69 -9.60
N LYS A 84 -13.81 -11.44 -8.64
CA LYS A 84 -14.29 -12.82 -8.78
C LYS A 84 -13.21 -13.80 -9.21
N CYS A 85 -12.01 -13.62 -8.65
CA CYS A 85 -10.87 -14.50 -8.84
C CYS A 85 -10.35 -15.02 -7.49
N THR A 86 -9.26 -15.77 -7.50
CA THR A 86 -8.64 -16.30 -6.28
C THR A 86 -7.70 -15.29 -5.63
N PRO A 87 -7.52 -15.33 -4.30
CA PRO A 87 -6.50 -14.52 -3.62
C PRO A 87 -5.08 -14.72 -4.16
N GLU A 88 -4.77 -15.93 -4.64
CA GLU A 88 -3.45 -16.23 -5.21
C GLU A 88 -3.20 -15.46 -6.53
N GLU A 89 -4.23 -15.35 -7.37
CA GLU A 89 -4.14 -14.60 -8.64
C GLU A 89 -3.91 -13.11 -8.39
N ILE A 90 -4.65 -12.51 -7.44
CA ILE A 90 -4.45 -11.12 -7.00
C ILE A 90 -3.05 -10.94 -6.40
N PHE A 91 -2.62 -11.84 -5.53
CA PHE A 91 -1.31 -11.74 -4.90
C PHE A 91 -0.18 -11.76 -5.94
N ARG A 92 -0.28 -12.67 -6.91
CA ARG A 92 0.64 -12.76 -8.05
C ARG A 92 0.65 -11.48 -8.86
N GLU A 93 -0.52 -10.94 -9.16
CA GLU A 93 -0.68 -9.69 -9.91
C GLU A 93 0.00 -8.49 -9.24
N ILE A 94 -0.28 -8.27 -7.95
CA ILE A 94 0.33 -7.20 -7.16
C ILE A 94 1.86 -7.28 -7.26
N LEU A 95 2.42 -8.48 -7.14
CA LEU A 95 3.86 -8.70 -7.25
C LEU A 95 4.39 -8.43 -8.66
N ASP A 96 3.70 -8.86 -9.70
CA ASP A 96 4.14 -8.70 -11.08
C ASP A 96 4.07 -7.23 -11.53
N ILE A 97 3.01 -6.51 -11.15
CA ILE A 97 2.90 -5.05 -11.33
C ILE A 97 4.06 -4.33 -10.65
N ASN A 98 4.36 -4.69 -9.39
CA ASN A 98 5.45 -4.06 -8.65
C ASN A 98 6.82 -4.36 -9.28
N LYS A 99 7.06 -5.59 -9.72
CA LYS A 99 8.28 -5.98 -10.45
C LYS A 99 8.41 -5.21 -11.76
N ALA A 100 7.34 -5.11 -12.56
CA ALA A 100 7.35 -4.41 -13.85
C ALA A 100 7.77 -2.94 -13.68
N LYS A 101 7.14 -2.22 -12.76
CA LYS A 101 7.51 -0.85 -12.37
C LYS A 101 8.97 -0.74 -11.94
N LEU A 102 9.42 -1.63 -11.06
CA LEU A 102 10.77 -1.57 -10.50
C LEU A 102 11.85 -1.93 -11.51
N LYS A 103 11.57 -2.82 -12.47
CA LYS A 103 12.48 -3.11 -13.61
C LYS A 103 12.65 -1.91 -14.52
N VAL A 104 11.60 -1.12 -14.75
CA VAL A 104 11.73 0.16 -15.48
C VAL A 104 12.61 1.13 -14.72
N ARG A 105 12.39 1.28 -13.40
CA ARG A 105 13.15 2.22 -12.58
C ARG A 105 14.61 1.81 -12.41
N TYR A 106 14.85 0.52 -12.19
CA TYR A 106 16.14 -0.07 -11.85
C TYR A 106 16.41 -1.27 -12.77
N PRO A 107 16.76 -1.04 -14.05
CA PRO A 107 16.93 -2.11 -15.03
C PRO A 107 18.06 -3.09 -14.67
N GLU A 108 19.08 -2.64 -13.93
CA GLU A 108 20.14 -3.51 -13.42
C GLU A 108 20.13 -3.61 -11.90
N LYS A 109 20.23 -2.47 -11.21
CA LYS A 109 20.26 -2.38 -9.74
C LYS A 109 19.83 -1.00 -9.28
N TYR A 110 19.70 -0.84 -7.97
CA TYR A 110 19.42 0.45 -7.35
C TYR A 110 20.48 1.51 -7.70
N SER A 111 20.02 2.75 -7.92
CA SER A 111 20.85 3.96 -8.05
C SER A 111 20.13 5.17 -7.48
N ASN A 112 20.86 6.01 -6.72
CA ASN A 112 20.35 7.30 -6.23
C ASN A 112 19.88 8.21 -7.38
N ILE A 113 20.55 8.15 -8.53
CA ILE A 113 20.19 8.97 -9.71
C ILE A 113 18.83 8.52 -10.25
N GLN A 114 18.63 7.21 -10.44
CA GLN A 114 17.37 6.64 -10.93
C GLN A 114 16.23 6.80 -9.91
N ALA A 115 16.54 6.69 -8.61
CA ALA A 115 15.58 6.94 -7.55
C ALA A 115 15.08 8.40 -7.56
N ARG A 116 15.96 9.36 -7.90
CA ARG A 116 15.64 10.79 -7.97
C ARG A 116 15.02 11.22 -9.30
N ILE A 117 15.52 10.71 -10.43
CA ILE A 117 15.10 11.07 -11.79
C ILE A 117 14.23 9.93 -12.34
N ARG A 118 12.97 9.89 -11.88
CA ARG A 118 12.02 8.84 -12.22
C ARG A 118 11.31 9.13 -13.53
N ASP A 119 11.29 8.18 -14.45
CA ASP A 119 10.39 8.19 -15.61
C ASP A 119 9.01 7.68 -15.20
N ILE A 120 8.23 8.56 -14.57
CA ILE A 120 6.88 8.25 -14.09
C ILE A 120 5.96 7.76 -15.23
N PRO A 121 5.96 8.38 -16.43
CA PRO A 121 5.19 7.86 -17.56
C PRO A 121 5.55 6.41 -17.94
N ALA A 122 6.84 6.06 -18.02
CA ALA A 122 7.25 4.70 -18.33
C ALA A 122 6.88 3.71 -17.22
N GLU A 123 7.05 4.09 -15.95
CA GLU A 123 6.62 3.28 -14.81
C GLU A 123 5.11 2.98 -14.86
N LYS A 124 4.27 3.99 -15.15
CA LYS A 124 2.82 3.81 -15.26
C LYS A 124 2.45 2.90 -16.43
N ARG A 125 3.06 3.06 -17.61
CA ARG A 125 2.82 2.15 -18.75
C ARG A 125 3.15 0.70 -18.39
N ALA A 126 4.26 0.45 -17.70
CA ALA A 126 4.63 -0.90 -17.27
C ALA A 126 3.65 -1.49 -16.24
N ILE A 127 3.09 -0.66 -15.35
CA ILE A 127 2.03 -1.08 -14.42
C ILE A 127 0.77 -1.51 -15.17
N HIS A 128 0.27 -0.68 -16.09
CA HIS A 128 -0.96 -0.97 -16.84
C HIS A 128 -0.80 -2.21 -17.72
N ASN A 129 0.30 -2.31 -18.48
CA ASN A 129 0.54 -3.49 -19.30
C ASN A 129 0.59 -4.78 -18.47
N ALA A 130 1.19 -4.75 -17.28
CA ALA A 130 1.25 -5.93 -16.40
C ALA A 130 -0.12 -6.32 -15.81
N ALA A 131 -1.05 -5.37 -15.69
CA ALA A 131 -2.42 -5.62 -15.27
C ALA A 131 -3.31 -6.10 -16.45
N GLU A 132 -3.12 -5.55 -17.65
CA GLU A 132 -3.95 -5.83 -18.83
C GLU A 132 -3.66 -7.19 -19.50
N ILE A 133 -2.41 -7.68 -19.48
CA ILE A 133 -2.01 -8.96 -20.12
C ILE A 133 -2.87 -10.16 -19.70
N LYS A 134 -3.58 -10.09 -18.57
CA LYS A 134 -4.39 -11.20 -18.06
C LYS A 134 -5.82 -11.28 -18.60
N LEU A 135 -6.35 -10.24 -19.25
CA LEU A 135 -7.70 -10.32 -19.84
C LEU A 135 -7.77 -11.22 -21.09
N ASP A 136 -6.63 -11.45 -21.74
CA ASP A 136 -6.56 -12.18 -23.01
C ASP A 136 -6.22 -13.68 -22.85
N ASP A 137 -5.67 -14.11 -21.70
CA ASP A 137 -5.21 -15.49 -21.48
C ASP A 137 -6.33 -16.48 -21.10
N ASP A 138 -7.54 -16.00 -20.79
CA ASP A 138 -8.69 -16.83 -20.39
C ASP A 138 -9.59 -17.26 -21.59
N ASP A 139 -9.35 -16.74 -22.79
CA ASP A 139 -10.08 -17.13 -24.02
C ASP A 139 -9.46 -18.35 -24.75
N GLU A 140 -8.34 -18.90 -24.28
CA GLU A 140 -7.65 -20.04 -24.92
C GLU A 140 -7.81 -21.41 -24.21
N LYS A 141 -8.78 -21.57 -23.31
CA LYS A 141 -9.10 -22.89 -22.75
C LYS A 141 -10.55 -23.30 -23.05
N GLU A 142 -10.71 -23.90 -24.23
CA GLU A 142 -11.83 -24.81 -24.59
C GLU A 142 -12.04 -25.92 -23.55
#